data_AF-A0A455U9I4-F1
#
_entry.id   AF-A0A455U9I4-F1
#
_cell.length_a   1.000
_cell.length_b   1.000
_cell.length_c   1.000
_cell.angle_alpha   90.00
_cell.angle_beta   90.00
_cell.angle_gamma   90.00
#
_symmetry.space_group_name_H-M   'P 1'
#
loop_
_entity.id
_entity.type
_entity.pdbx_description
1 polymer ?
#
loop_
_entity_poly.entity_id
_entity_poly.type
_entity_poly.pdbx_seq_one_letter_code
_entity_poly.pdbx_strand_id
1 'polypeptide(L)'
;MVKHYADLAHANYADALNAAQALNERIDELLANPTAETLSAAKQAWLQARVPYQQSEVFRFGNAVVDDWEGQLNAWPLDEGMIDYVEGDDYQHELGNEGATANIIANEQITVGGESLDVSEITPALLADLNEIGGSRPTSPAATTPSSFYSGAGSQWI
;
A
#
# COMPACT_ATOMS: atom_id res chain seq x y z
N MET A 1 -33.84 7.64 -2.39
CA MET A 1 -32.63 7.39 -3.20
C MET A 1 -31.36 7.58 -2.37
N VAL A 2 -31.03 8.79 -1.90
CA VAL A 2 -29.79 9.04 -1.13
C VAL A 2 -29.71 8.26 0.19
N LYS A 3 -30.79 8.17 0.96
CA LYS A 3 -30.81 7.38 2.21
C LYS A 3 -30.51 5.89 1.98
N HIS A 4 -31.11 5.30 0.94
CA HIS A 4 -30.90 3.89 0.62
C HIS A 4 -29.46 3.60 0.16
N TYR A 5 -28.86 4.54 -0.59
CA TYR A 5 -27.46 4.47 -0.97
C TYR A 5 -26.53 4.52 0.25
N ALA A 6 -26.78 5.44 1.19
CA ALA A 6 -26.00 5.55 2.42
C ALA A 6 -26.14 4.30 3.32
N ASP A 7 -27.36 3.75 3.45
CA ASP A 7 -27.61 2.52 4.20
C ASP A 7 -26.83 1.33 3.58
N LEU A 8 -26.80 1.24 2.25
CA LEU A 8 -26.06 0.20 1.52
C LEU A 8 -24.54 0.36 1.63
N ALA A 9 -24.03 1.59 1.48
CA ALA A 9 -22.60 1.88 1.63
C ALA A 9 -22.11 1.54 3.04
N HIS A 10 -22.87 1.94 4.06
CA HIS A 10 -22.58 1.62 5.46
C HIS A 10 -22.55 0.10 5.70
N ALA A 11 -23.52 -0.64 5.17
CA ALA A 11 -23.54 -2.10 5.30
C ALA A 11 -22.30 -2.74 4.64
N ASN A 12 -21.91 -2.30 3.44
CA ASN A 12 -20.72 -2.84 2.76
C ASN A 12 -19.42 -2.55 3.54
N TYR A 13 -19.25 -1.33 4.05
CA TYR A 13 -18.08 -0.99 4.87
C TYR A 13 -18.08 -1.74 6.21
N ALA A 14 -19.24 -1.98 6.81
CA ALA A 14 -19.34 -2.79 8.02
C ALA A 14 -18.96 -4.25 7.77
N ASP A 15 -19.39 -4.83 6.65
CA ASP A 15 -19.00 -6.18 6.26
C ASP A 15 -17.49 -6.29 5.99
N ALA A 16 -16.90 -5.28 5.32
CA ALA A 16 -15.45 -5.21 5.09
C ALA A 16 -14.67 -5.10 6.42
N LEU A 17 -15.13 -4.25 7.35
CA LEU A 17 -14.52 -4.09 8.67
C LEU A 17 -14.56 -5.40 9.47
N ASN A 18 -15.73 -6.04 9.54
CA ASN A 18 -15.90 -7.29 10.28
C ASN A 18 -14.97 -8.39 9.74
N ALA A 19 -14.83 -8.49 8.42
CA ALA A 19 -13.96 -9.47 7.81
C ALA A 19 -12.47 -9.14 8.02
N ALA A 20 -12.09 -7.85 8.04
CA ALA A 20 -10.74 -7.41 8.37
C ALA A 20 -10.37 -7.70 9.84
N GLN A 21 -11.31 -7.53 10.78
CA GLN A 21 -11.12 -7.90 12.19
C GLN A 21 -10.91 -9.41 12.35
N ALA A 22 -11.71 -10.22 11.66
CA ALA A 22 -11.55 -11.67 11.65
C ALA A 22 -10.18 -12.08 11.06
N LEU A 23 -9.71 -11.40 10.01
CA LEU A 23 -8.36 -11.60 9.48
C LEU A 23 -7.30 -11.26 10.53
N ASN A 24 -7.43 -10.13 11.23
CA ASN A 24 -6.47 -9.72 12.26
C ASN A 24 -6.36 -10.79 13.36
N GLU A 25 -7.49 -11.32 13.85
CA GLU A 25 -7.50 -12.40 14.83
C GLU A 25 -6.75 -13.65 14.33
N ARG A 26 -6.89 -14.03 13.05
CA ARG A 26 -6.16 -15.17 12.48
C ARG A 26 -4.66 -14.90 12.29
N ILE A 27 -4.29 -13.65 12.03
CA ILE A 27 -2.89 -13.24 12.00
C ILE A 27 -2.30 -13.34 13.41
N ASP A 28 -3.01 -12.84 14.43
CA ASP A 28 -2.57 -12.94 15.83
C ASP A 28 -2.39 -14.41 16.26
N GLU A 29 -3.31 -15.30 15.86
CA GLU A 29 -3.19 -16.75 16.08
C GLU A 29 -1.95 -17.34 15.38
N LEU A 30 -1.68 -16.95 14.14
CA LEU A 30 -0.49 -17.36 13.38
C LEU A 30 0.80 -16.90 14.05
N LEU A 31 0.85 -15.64 14.50
CA LEU A 31 2.02 -15.08 15.19
C LEU A 31 2.27 -15.77 16.53
N ALA A 32 1.22 -16.10 17.28
CA ALA A 32 1.33 -16.78 18.56
C ALA A 32 1.72 -18.27 18.41
N ASN A 33 1.29 -18.94 17.34
CA ASN A 33 1.56 -20.35 17.10
C ASN A 33 1.78 -20.63 15.59
N PRO A 34 3.00 -20.45 15.07
CA PRO A 34 3.27 -20.58 13.64
C PRO A 34 3.31 -22.04 13.20
N THR A 35 2.19 -22.54 12.67
CA THR A 35 2.05 -23.88 12.12
C THR A 35 1.43 -23.85 10.73
N ALA A 36 1.43 -24.98 10.03
CA ALA A 36 0.78 -25.08 8.72
C ALA A 36 -0.73 -24.79 8.81
N GLU A 37 -1.37 -25.22 9.90
CA GLU A 37 -2.78 -25.01 10.17
C GLU A 37 -3.12 -23.54 10.40
N THR A 38 -2.35 -22.83 11.25
CA THR A 38 -2.60 -21.41 11.52
C THR A 38 -2.27 -20.55 10.31
N LEU A 39 -1.25 -20.90 9.52
CA LEU A 39 -0.96 -20.24 8.24
C LEU A 39 -2.10 -20.43 7.23
N SER A 40 -2.64 -21.65 7.14
CA SER A 40 -3.79 -21.95 6.28
C SER A 40 -5.02 -21.14 6.71
N ALA A 41 -5.29 -21.05 8.01
CA ALA A 41 -6.40 -20.26 8.55
C ALA A 41 -6.26 -18.77 8.22
N ALA A 42 -5.07 -18.19 8.39
CA ALA A 42 -4.80 -16.79 8.03
C ALA A 42 -4.99 -16.54 6.51
N LYS A 43 -4.49 -17.44 5.64
CA LYS A 43 -4.72 -17.36 4.19
C LYS A 43 -6.19 -17.41 3.82
N GLN A 44 -6.97 -18.28 4.45
CA GLN A 44 -8.41 -18.37 4.23
C GLN A 44 -9.15 -17.10 4.68
N ALA A 45 -8.80 -16.57 5.85
CA ALA A 45 -9.38 -15.32 6.33
C ALA A 45 -9.02 -14.14 5.41
N TRP A 46 -7.82 -14.12 4.84
CA TRP A 46 -7.43 -13.09 3.88
C TRP A 46 -8.31 -13.13 2.62
N LEU A 47 -8.53 -14.32 2.07
CA LEU A 47 -9.44 -14.50 0.92
C LEU A 47 -10.87 -14.06 1.25
N GLN A 48 -11.35 -14.38 2.45
CA GLN A 48 -12.69 -13.99 2.90
C GLN A 48 -12.81 -12.47 3.08
N ALA A 49 -11.81 -11.81 3.68
CA ALA A 49 -11.77 -10.36 3.85
C ALA A 49 -11.70 -9.61 2.52
N ARG A 50 -11.07 -10.23 1.51
CA ARG A 50 -10.93 -9.64 0.19
C ARG A 50 -12.25 -9.47 -0.56
N VAL A 51 -13.26 -10.31 -0.29
CA VAL A 51 -14.57 -10.25 -0.96
C VAL A 51 -15.34 -8.98 -0.61
N PRO A 52 -15.66 -8.67 0.67
CA PRO A 52 -16.37 -7.46 1.02
C PRO A 52 -15.51 -6.19 0.81
N TYR A 53 -14.18 -6.30 0.91
CA TYR A 53 -13.28 -5.18 0.54
C TYR A 53 -13.52 -4.72 -0.90
N GLN A 54 -13.43 -5.63 -1.89
CA GLN A 54 -13.67 -5.29 -3.30
C GLN A 54 -15.06 -4.74 -3.57
N GLN A 55 -16.08 -5.25 -2.86
CA GLN A 55 -17.44 -4.72 -2.97
C GLN A 55 -17.56 -3.30 -2.43
N SER A 56 -16.78 -2.95 -1.40
CA SER A 56 -16.76 -1.61 -0.82
C SER A 56 -16.11 -0.56 -1.73
N GLU A 57 -15.25 -0.97 -2.67
CA GLU A 57 -14.51 -0.05 -3.56
C GLU A 57 -15.44 0.79 -4.44
N VAL A 58 -16.64 0.30 -4.78
CA VAL A 58 -17.62 1.06 -5.57
C VAL A 58 -18.11 2.33 -4.84
N PHE A 59 -17.98 2.38 -3.51
CA PHE A 59 -18.37 3.51 -2.68
C PHE A 59 -17.22 4.49 -2.41
N ARG A 60 -16.00 4.21 -2.91
CA ARG A 60 -14.83 5.11 -2.82
C ARG A 60 -15.11 6.44 -3.51
N PHE A 61 -15.71 6.39 -4.69
CA PHE A 61 -15.89 7.56 -5.54
C PHE A 61 -16.89 8.53 -4.90
N GLY A 62 -16.37 9.62 -4.33
CA GLY A 62 -17.16 10.62 -3.61
C GLY A 62 -16.93 10.68 -2.10
N ASN A 63 -16.01 9.86 -1.56
CA ASN A 63 -15.61 9.90 -0.16
C ASN A 63 -14.11 10.19 -0.03
N ALA A 64 -13.75 11.47 0.10
CA ALA A 64 -12.36 11.92 0.22
C ALA A 64 -11.62 11.22 1.38
N VAL A 65 -12.32 10.91 2.47
CA VAL A 65 -11.71 10.19 3.60
C VAL A 65 -11.24 8.81 3.17
N VAL A 66 -12.00 8.08 2.34
CA VAL A 66 -11.60 6.76 1.84
C VAL A 66 -10.47 6.87 0.82
N ASP A 67 -10.49 7.92 0.00
CA ASP A 67 -9.46 8.17 -1.00
C ASP A 67 -8.08 8.42 -0.38
N ASP A 68 -8.04 9.17 0.74
CA ASP A 68 -6.79 9.57 1.41
C ASP A 68 -5.99 8.39 1.99
N TRP A 69 -6.64 7.30 2.43
CA TRP A 69 -5.95 6.15 3.04
C TRP A 69 -5.85 4.91 2.13
N GLU A 70 -6.56 4.87 0.99
CA GLU A 70 -6.63 3.66 0.16
C GLU A 70 -5.26 3.24 -0.42
N GLY A 71 -4.42 4.21 -0.78
CA GLY A 71 -3.08 3.94 -1.31
C GLY A 71 -2.17 3.19 -0.32
N GLN A 72 -2.46 3.24 0.98
CA GLN A 72 -1.73 2.50 2.01
C GLN A 72 -2.38 1.13 2.31
N LEU A 73 -3.63 0.89 1.90
CA LEU A 73 -4.31 -0.39 2.13
C LEU A 73 -4.11 -1.39 0.99
N ASN A 74 -4.13 -0.92 -0.25
CA ASN A 74 -4.23 -1.78 -1.43
C ASN A 74 -3.27 -1.38 -2.56
N ALA A 75 -2.09 -0.85 -2.18
CA ALA A 75 -1.03 -0.51 -3.13
C ALA A 75 -0.69 -1.69 -4.04
N TRP A 76 -0.60 -1.39 -5.33
CA TRP A 76 -0.08 -2.27 -6.37
C TRP A 76 0.48 -1.41 -7.51
N PRO A 77 1.63 -1.74 -8.12
CA PRO A 77 2.50 -2.89 -7.84
C PRO A 77 3.21 -2.81 -6.49
N LEU A 78 3.68 -3.96 -5.99
CA LEU A 78 4.52 -4.06 -4.80
C LEU A 78 5.97 -4.23 -5.24
N ASP A 79 6.92 -3.69 -4.48
CA ASP A 79 8.33 -4.03 -4.62
C ASP A 79 8.64 -5.24 -3.75
N GLU A 80 8.55 -6.45 -4.33
CA GLU A 80 8.77 -7.69 -3.59
C GLU A 80 10.21 -7.83 -3.06
N GLY A 81 11.20 -7.30 -3.78
CA GLY A 81 12.60 -7.33 -3.37
C GLY A 81 12.94 -6.36 -2.23
N MET A 82 12.06 -5.39 -1.97
CA MET A 82 12.10 -4.57 -0.76
C MET A 82 11.76 -5.39 0.48
N ILE A 83 10.79 -6.30 0.41
CA ILE A 83 10.27 -7.02 1.58
C ILE A 83 11.19 -8.17 1.98
N ASP A 84 11.45 -9.09 1.05
CA ASP A 84 12.26 -10.28 1.29
C ASP A 84 13.06 -10.64 0.02
N TYR A 85 13.84 -11.71 0.08
CA TYR A 85 14.52 -12.23 -1.09
C TYR A 85 13.50 -12.68 -2.14
N VAL A 86 13.79 -12.36 -3.40
CA VAL A 86 13.10 -12.97 -4.54
C VAL A 86 13.94 -14.15 -5.00
N GLU A 87 13.29 -15.29 -5.25
CA GLU A 87 13.99 -16.49 -5.73
C GLU A 87 14.45 -16.31 -7.18
N GLY A 88 15.78 -16.35 -7.39
CA GLY A 88 16.42 -16.29 -8.70
C GLY A 88 16.85 -14.89 -9.14
N ASP A 89 17.92 -14.80 -9.93
CA ASP A 89 18.47 -13.54 -10.46
C ASP A 89 17.57 -12.85 -11.51
N ASP A 90 16.37 -13.38 -11.75
CA ASP A 90 15.45 -12.94 -12.81
C ASP A 90 14.41 -11.90 -12.34
N TYR A 91 14.48 -11.42 -11.09
CA TYR A 91 13.57 -10.35 -10.60
C TYR A 91 13.76 -9.06 -11.41
N GLN A 92 12.81 -8.80 -12.31
CA GLN A 92 12.77 -7.61 -13.14
C GLN A 92 12.09 -6.48 -12.37
N HIS A 93 12.88 -5.55 -11.88
CA HIS A 93 12.42 -4.28 -11.32
C HIS A 93 12.68 -3.15 -12.30
N GLU A 94 11.99 -2.02 -12.13
CA GLU A 94 12.25 -0.85 -12.98
C GLU A 94 13.70 -0.36 -12.80
N LEU A 95 14.33 0.04 -13.91
CA LEU A 95 15.68 0.62 -13.90
C LEU A 95 15.74 1.84 -12.97
N GLY A 96 16.57 1.75 -11.93
CA GLY A 96 16.70 2.81 -10.92
C GLY A 96 15.85 2.61 -9.67
N ASN A 97 15.12 1.49 -9.55
CA ASN A 97 14.48 1.11 -8.29
C ASN A 97 15.50 0.50 -7.31
N GLU A 98 16.07 1.35 -6.47
CA GLU A 98 17.02 0.96 -5.41
C GLU A 98 16.40 0.05 -4.34
N GLY A 99 15.05 0.06 -4.22
CA GLY A 99 14.30 -0.76 -3.28
C GLY A 99 14.30 -2.26 -3.59
N ALA A 100 14.49 -2.61 -4.85
CA ALA A 100 14.35 -3.97 -5.38
C ALA A 100 15.36 -4.99 -4.82
N THR A 101 16.36 -4.55 -4.08
CA THR A 101 17.37 -5.41 -3.44
C THR A 101 17.54 -5.12 -1.96
N ALA A 102 16.65 -4.32 -1.36
CA ALA A 102 16.82 -3.81 -0.02
C ALA A 102 16.60 -4.88 1.06
N ASN A 103 15.64 -5.79 0.88
CA ASN A 103 15.29 -6.87 1.80
C ASN A 103 15.28 -6.42 3.28
N ILE A 104 14.18 -5.80 3.70
CA ILE A 104 14.00 -5.28 5.06
C ILE A 104 13.94 -6.38 6.14
N ILE A 105 13.72 -7.64 5.75
CA ILE A 105 13.71 -8.78 6.68
C ILE A 105 15.13 -9.24 7.03
N ALA A 106 16.06 -9.18 6.07
CA ALA A 106 17.42 -9.70 6.23
C ALA A 106 18.44 -8.64 6.68
N ASN A 107 18.06 -7.37 6.75
CA ASN A 107 18.95 -6.26 7.07
C ASN A 107 18.41 -5.45 8.27
N GLU A 108 19.31 -4.78 8.99
CA GLU A 108 18.96 -3.82 10.04
C GLU A 108 18.97 -2.36 9.52
N GLN A 109 19.57 -2.13 8.36
CA GLN A 109 19.63 -0.83 7.70
C GLN A 109 19.58 -0.99 6.18
N ILE A 110 18.82 -0.14 5.50
CA ILE A 110 18.73 -0.11 4.04
C ILE A 110 19.01 1.30 3.50
N THR A 111 19.26 1.41 2.20
CA THR A 111 19.31 2.69 1.49
C THR A 111 18.31 2.66 0.34
N VAL A 112 17.34 3.56 0.35
CA VAL A 112 16.30 3.67 -0.68
C VAL A 112 16.06 5.13 -0.98
N GLY A 113 16.08 5.52 -2.25
CA GLY A 113 15.83 6.91 -2.65
C GLY A 113 16.92 7.89 -2.16
N GLY A 114 18.14 7.38 -1.94
CA GLY A 114 19.26 8.14 -1.38
C GLY A 114 19.20 8.41 0.13
N GLU A 115 18.19 7.89 0.84
CA GLU A 115 18.08 7.98 2.29
C GLU A 115 18.45 6.66 2.97
N SER A 116 19.14 6.74 4.11
CA SER A 116 19.48 5.57 4.92
C SER A 116 18.43 5.39 6.02
N LEU A 117 17.76 4.24 6.02
CA LEU A 117 16.66 3.93 6.93
C LEU A 117 17.04 2.77 7.85
N ASP A 118 16.74 2.92 9.14
CA ASP A 118 16.83 1.86 10.13
C ASP A 118 15.59 0.98 10.02
N VAL A 119 15.80 -0.31 9.77
CA VAL A 119 14.74 -1.32 9.61
C VAL A 119 14.85 -2.43 10.65
N SER A 120 15.68 -2.25 11.68
CA SER A 120 15.86 -3.23 12.76
C SER A 120 14.56 -3.54 13.53
N GLU A 121 13.63 -2.60 13.56
CA GLU A 121 12.24 -2.81 14.00
C GLU A 121 11.26 -2.45 12.89
N ILE A 122 10.52 -3.45 12.39
CA ILE A 122 9.50 -3.25 11.37
C ILE A 122 8.21 -2.74 12.02
N THR A 123 7.98 -1.43 11.93
CA THR A 123 6.79 -0.76 12.46
C THR A 123 5.78 -0.41 11.36
N PRO A 124 4.49 -0.22 11.68
CA PRO A 124 3.51 0.24 10.70
C PRO A 124 3.87 1.59 10.07
N ALA A 125 4.50 2.50 10.82
CA ALA A 125 4.95 3.79 10.31
C ALA A 125 6.08 3.62 9.29
N LEU A 126 7.08 2.79 9.60
CA LEU A 126 8.17 2.48 8.68
C LEU A 126 7.65 1.87 7.37
N LEU A 127 6.70 0.93 7.45
CA LEU A 127 6.10 0.33 6.24
C LEU A 127 5.33 1.36 5.40
N ALA A 128 4.63 2.31 6.04
CA ALA A 128 3.93 3.37 5.33
C ALA A 128 4.92 4.32 4.62
N ASP A 129 6.01 4.70 5.29
CA ASP A 129 7.08 5.53 4.72
C ASP A 129 7.75 4.83 3.53
N LEU A 130 8.03 3.52 3.65
CA LEU A 130 8.61 2.72 2.58
C LEU A 130 7.68 2.61 1.35
N ASN A 131 6.37 2.55 1.56
CA ASN A 131 5.41 2.57 0.45
C ASN A 131 5.42 3.92 -0.30
N GLU A 132 5.72 5.03 0.38
CA GLU A 132 5.87 6.34 -0.25
C GLU A 132 7.21 6.52 -0.96
N ILE A 133 8.30 5.99 -0.38
CA ILE A 133 9.68 6.16 -0.88
C ILE A 133 10.02 5.15 -1.99
N GLY A 134 9.59 3.89 -1.85
CA GLY A 134 9.86 2.81 -2.79
C GLY A 134 8.72 2.46 -3.74
N GLY A 135 7.49 2.92 -3.48
CA GLY A 135 6.30 2.34 -4.10
C GLY A 135 5.71 3.06 -5.32
N SER A 136 5.63 4.40 -5.39
CA SER A 136 4.78 5.00 -6.47
C SER A 136 4.79 6.53 -6.62
N ARG A 137 5.70 7.29 -6.03
CA ARG A 137 5.82 8.72 -6.36
C ARG A 137 7.05 8.95 -7.23
N PRO A 138 6.92 9.50 -8.47
CA PRO A 138 8.06 10.13 -9.10
C PRO A 138 8.53 11.20 -8.12
N THR A 139 9.76 11.07 -7.61
CA THR A 139 10.44 12.13 -6.89
C THR A 139 10.56 13.31 -7.85
N SER A 140 9.52 14.15 -7.88
CA SER A 140 9.65 15.47 -8.46
C SER A 140 10.77 16.11 -7.66
N PRO A 141 11.87 16.55 -8.29
CA PRO A 141 12.91 17.25 -7.55
C PRO A 141 12.24 18.40 -6.83
N ALA A 142 12.52 18.52 -5.54
CA ALA A 142 12.07 19.61 -4.70
C ALA A 142 12.14 20.90 -5.53
N ALA A 143 11.00 21.56 -5.71
CA ALA A 143 10.91 22.78 -6.48
C ALA A 143 11.67 23.89 -5.72
N THR A 144 12.98 23.96 -5.93
CA THR A 144 13.86 25.00 -5.42
C THR A 144 14.52 25.72 -6.60
N THR A 145 13.80 26.59 -7.31
CA THR A 145 14.27 27.95 -7.73
C THR A 145 13.20 28.75 -8.51
N PRO A 146 13.31 30.10 -8.64
CA PRO A 146 12.24 31.04 -8.35
C PRO A 146 11.58 31.64 -9.60
N SER A 147 10.52 32.41 -9.36
CA SER A 147 9.79 33.26 -10.30
C SER A 147 10.68 33.98 -11.33
N SER A 148 10.41 33.78 -12.63
CA SER A 148 10.18 34.83 -13.64
C SER A 148 10.23 34.30 -15.08
N PHE A 149 9.42 34.93 -15.95
CA PHE A 149 9.39 34.87 -17.43
C PHE A 149 8.70 33.68 -18.12
N TYR A 150 7.47 33.85 -18.61
CA TYR A 150 7.17 34.41 -19.95
C TYR A 150 5.65 34.57 -20.15
N SER A 151 5.28 35.73 -20.68
CA SER A 151 3.96 36.08 -21.20
C SER A 151 3.76 35.62 -22.65
N GLY A 152 2.56 35.16 -23.00
CA GLY A 152 2.01 35.34 -24.36
C GLY A 152 1.57 34.08 -25.11
N ALA A 153 0.34 34.17 -25.64
CA ALA A 153 -0.32 33.32 -26.64
C ALA A 153 -0.66 31.88 -26.19
N GLY A 154 -1.84 31.30 -26.45
CA GLY A 154 -2.98 31.67 -27.27
C GLY A 154 -3.82 30.40 -27.45
N SER A 155 -5.12 30.52 -27.15
CA SER A 155 -6.27 29.84 -27.74
C SER A 155 -6.19 28.40 -28.31
N GLN A 156 -7.18 27.61 -27.87
CA GLN A 156 -7.93 26.56 -28.58
C GLN A 156 -7.44 25.11 -28.43
N TRP A 157 -8.28 24.31 -27.77
CA TRP A 157 -8.51 22.92 -28.14
C TRP A 157 -10.02 22.68 -28.18
N ILE A 158 -10.50 22.44 -29.41
CA ILE A 158 -11.52 21.42 -29.70
C ILE A 158 -10.86 20.06 -29.44
#